data_AF-A0A942RH30-F1
#
_entry.id   AF-A0A942RH30-F1
#
_cell.length_a   1.000
_cell.length_b   1.000
_cell.length_c   1.000
_cell.angle_alpha   90.00
_cell.angle_beta   90.00
_cell.angle_gamma   90.00
#
_symmetry.space_group_name_H-M   'P 1'
#
loop_
_entity.id
_entity.type
_entity.pdbx_description
1 polymer ?
#
loop_
_entity_poly.entity_id
_entity_poly.type
_entity_poly.pdbx_seq_one_letter_code
_entity_poly.pdbx_strand_id
1 'polypeptide(L)' 'MRVTAAIIFHDHKLLIVIELLAYLAEWVDGEIRALEHDDVKWVTVAELDDYEFLPADLRLWAD' A
#
# COMPACT_ATOMS: atom_id res chain seq x y z
N MET A 1 -2.39 -11.61 13.37
CA MET A 1 -2.71 -10.60 12.33
C MET A 1 -4.11 -10.06 12.61
N ARG A 2 -4.21 -8.82 13.10
CA ARG A 2 -5.48 -8.08 13.10
C ARG A 2 -5.50 -7.29 11.80
N VAL A 3 -6.57 -7.39 11.02
CA VAL A 3 -6.66 -6.78 9.69
C VAL A 3 -7.87 -5.88 9.65
N THR A 4 -7.66 -4.62 9.31
CA THR A 4 -8.73 -3.72 8.89
C THR A 4 -8.54 -3.47 7.39
N ALA A 5 -9.56 -3.76 6.60
CA ALA A 5 -9.52 -3.62 5.14
C ALA A 5 -10.21 -2.32 4.73
N ALA A 6 -9.61 -1.58 3.81
CA ALA A 6 -10.26 -0.54 3.02
C ALA A 6 -10.35 -1.03 1.56
N ILE A 7 -11.52 -0.87 0.96
CA ILE A 7 -11.74 -1.18 -0.47
C ILE A 7 -11.66 0.15 -1.22
N ILE A 8 -10.73 0.26 -2.17
CA ILE A 8 -10.61 1.44 -3.03
C ILE A 8 -10.78 1.02 -4.48
N PHE A 9 -11.72 1.68 -5.16
CA PHE A 9 -11.89 1.54 -6.61
C PHE A 9 -11.05 2.60 -7.32
N HIS A 10 -10.18 2.16 -8.24
CA HIS A 10 -9.46 3.08 -9.11
C HIS A 10 -9.95 2.95 -10.55
N ASP A 11 -10.52 4.03 -11.07
CA ASP A 11 -10.82 4.16 -12.49
C ASP A 11 -9.55 4.61 -13.22
N HIS A 12 -8.84 3.67 -13.84
CA HIS A 12 -7.80 4.03 -14.79
C HIS A 12 -8.47 4.46 -16.09
N LYS A 13 -7.97 5.50 -16.77
CA LYS A 13 -8.40 5.86 -18.15
C LYS A 13 -8.08 4.78 -19.21
N LEU A 14 -7.76 3.56 -18.78
CA LEU A 14 -7.61 2.35 -19.56
C LEU A 14 -8.93 1.57 -19.49
N LEU A 15 -9.25 0.76 -20.50
CA LEU A 15 -10.54 0.06 -20.69
C LEU A 15 -10.90 -1.00 -19.61
N ILE A 16 -10.31 -0.95 -18.42
CA ILE A 16 -10.39 -1.95 -17.36
C ILE A 16 -10.46 -1.28 -15.98
N VAL A 17 -11.43 -1.74 -15.19
CA VAL A 17 -11.59 -1.38 -13.78
C VAL A 17 -10.74 -2.33 -12.95
N ILE A 18 -10.00 -1.79 -11.98
CA ILE A 18 -9.19 -2.56 -11.04
C ILE A 18 -9.72 -2.29 -9.62
N GLU A 19 -9.93 -3.36 -8.86
CA GLU A 19 -10.27 -3.30 -7.43
C GLU A 19 -8.97 -3.41 -6.62
N LEU A 20 -8.64 -2.36 -5.86
CA LEU A 20 -7.48 -2.33 -4.98
C LEU A 20 -7.95 -2.58 -3.55
N LEU A 21 -7.37 -3.62 -2.92
CA LEU A 21 -7.62 -3.98 -1.53
C LEU A 21 -6.41 -3.56 -0.69
N ALA A 22 -6.63 -2.64 0.23
CA ALA A 22 -5.59 -2.20 1.15
C ALA A 22 -5.87 -2.71 2.56
N TYR A 23 -4.81 -3.19 3.22
CA TYR A 23 -4.90 -3.78 4.54
C TYR A 23 -3.97 -3.05 5.49
N LEU A 24 -4.53 -2.47 6.56
CA LEU A 24 -3.73 -2.04 7.69
C LEU A 24 -3.39 -3.27 8.53
N ALA A 25 -2.10 -3.59 8.58
CA ALA A 25 -1.58 -4.78 9.24
C ALA A 25 -0.50 -4.41 10.26
N GLU A 26 -0.40 -5.23 11.30
CA GLU A 26 0.63 -5.15 12.33
C GLU A 26 1.58 -6.34 12.17
N TRP A 27 2.88 -6.07 12.19
CA TRP A 27 3.90 -7.12 12.21
C TRP A 27 4.05 -7.67 13.63
N VAL A 28 3.79 -8.97 13.81
CA VAL A 28 3.74 -9.62 15.13
C VAL A 28 4.98 -10.45 15.40
N ASP A 29 5.45 -11.23 14.42
CA ASP A 29 6.61 -12.11 14.51
C ASP A 29 7.09 -12.53 13.11
N GLY A 30 8.24 -13.19 13.01
CA GLY A 30 8.84 -13.70 11.77
C GLY A 30 9.68 -12.67 11.01
N GLU A 31 10.16 -13.01 9.82
CA GLU A 31 10.98 -12.13 8.96
C GLU A 31 10.22 -11.75 7.69
N ILE A 32 10.25 -10.46 7.32
CA ILE A 32 9.72 -10.02 6.02
C ILE A 32 10.75 -10.38 4.93
N ARG A 33 10.27 -11.00 3.84
CA ARG A 33 11.08 -11.38 2.69
C ARG A 33 10.46 -10.85 1.41
N ALA A 34 11.25 -10.14 0.61
CA ALA A 34 10.85 -9.66 -0.70
C ALA A 34 10.93 -10.83 -1.70
N LEU A 35 9.79 -11.44 -2.05
CA LEU A 35 9.75 -12.55 -3.01
C LEU A 35 9.66 -12.07 -4.46
N GLU A 36 8.85 -11.04 -4.70
CA GLU A 36 8.61 -10.45 -6.03
C GLU A 36 9.02 -8.98 -6.10
N HIS A 37 9.32 -8.36 -4.95
CA HIS A 37 9.74 -6.96 -4.87
C HIS A 37 11.26 -6.85 -4.82
N ASP A 38 11.79 -5.77 -5.39
CA ASP A 38 13.24 -5.53 -5.42
C ASP A 38 13.80 -5.11 -4.04
N ASP A 39 12.99 -4.47 -3.19
CA ASP A 39 13.43 -3.93 -1.91
C ASP A 39 12.28 -3.84 -0.89
N VAL A 40 12.60 -3.91 0.40
CA VAL A 40 11.67 -3.70 1.52
C VAL A 40 12.37 -2.90 2.60
N LYS A 41 11.77 -1.77 2.99
CA LYS A 41 12.31 -0.86 4.01
C LYS A 41 11.26 -0.50 5.04
N TRP A 42 11.67 -0.47 6.30
CA TRP A 42 10.91 0.18 7.36
C TRP A 42 11.19 1.67 7.32
N VAL A 43 10.14 2.47 7.27
CA VAL A 43 10.20 3.93 7.27
C VAL A 43 9.22 4.49 8.29
N THR A 44 9.53 5.66 8.81
CA THR A 44 8.62 6.47 9.62
C THR A 44 7.55 7.11 8.74
N VAL A 45 6.46 7.58 9.35
CA VAL A 45 5.39 8.27 8.62
C VAL A 45 5.91 9.52 7.91
N ALA A 46 6.84 10.26 8.52
CA ALA A 46 7.40 11.48 7.92
C ALA A 46 8.32 11.18 6.72
N GLU A 47 9.03 10.06 6.74
CA GLU A 47 9.88 9.64 5.61
C GLU A 47 9.06 9.23 4.38
N LEU A 48 7.74 8.99 4.51
CA LEU A 48 6.89 8.71 3.35
C LEU A 48 6.84 9.89 2.38
N ASP A 49 6.97 11.13 2.87
CA ASP A 49 6.99 12.33 2.03
C ASP A 49 8.19 12.39 1.05
N ASP A 50 9.22 11.57 1.31
CA ASP A 50 10.42 11.49 0.45
C ASP A 50 10.24 10.51 -0.73
N TYR A 51 9.12 9.78 -0.81
CA TYR A 51 8.85 8.79 -1.86
C TYR A 51 7.86 9.31 -2.91
N GLU A 52 8.10 8.95 -4.18
CA GLU A 52 7.13 9.19 -5.25
C GLU A 52 6.08 8.08 -5.25
N PHE A 53 4.85 8.44 -4.89
CA PHE A 53 3.71 7.52 -4.91
C PHE A 53 3.03 7.49 -6.27
N LEU A 54 2.51 6.31 -6.66
CA LEU A 54 1.70 6.20 -7.87
C LEU A 54 0.35 6.90 -7.64
N PRO A 55 -0.31 7.38 -8.71
CA PRO A 55 -1.61 8.07 -8.57
C PRO A 55 -2.68 7.27 -7.81
N ALA A 56 -2.59 5.93 -7.87
CA ALA A 56 -3.53 5.07 -7.18
C ALA A 56 -3.32 4.99 -5.68
N ASP A 57 -2.08 5.13 -5.25
CA ASP A 57 -1.73 4.99 -3.85
C ASP A 57 -2.06 6.28 -3.09
N LEU A 58 -2.03 7.45 -3.74
CA LEU A 58 -2.40 8.76 -3.14
C LEU A 58 -3.79 8.79 -2.47
N ARG A 59 -4.71 7.91 -2.89
CA ARG A 59 -6.06 7.82 -2.29
C ARG A 59 -6.11 7.03 -0.98
N LEU A 60 -5.02 6.33 -0.61
CA LEU A 60 -4.95 5.51 0.60
C LEU A 60 -4.67 6.30 1.88
N TRP A 61 -4.12 7.52 1.77
CA TRP A 61 -3.66 8.30 2.93
C TRP A 61 -4.46 9.58 3.19
N ALA A 62 -5.47 9.87 2.37
CA ALA A 62 -6.30 11.07 2.52
C ALA A 62 -7.49 10.78 3.46
N ASP A 63 -7.29 11.04 4.75
CA ASP A 63 -8.38 11.42 5.67
C ASP A 63 -8.58 12.94 5.65
#